data_AF-A0A8I1U5H9-F1
#
_entry.id   AF-A0A8I1U5H9-F1
#
_cell.length_a   1.000
_cell.length_b   1.000
_cell.length_c   1.000
_cell.angle_alpha   90.00
_cell.angle_beta   90.00
_cell.angle_gamma   90.00
#
_symmetry.space_group_name_H-M   'P 1'
#
loop_
_entity.id
_entity.type
_entity.pdbx_description
1 polymer ?
#
loop_
_entity_poly.entity_id
_entity_poly.type
_entity_poly.pdbx_seq_one_letter_code
_entity_poly.pdbx_strand_id
1 'polypeptide(L)'
;MRIENGARVGNVAGRSAAGRSSSGAVFEIGQGPQAQEARATATIAAATSLDALLALQAVEDPLLKRKKIVRRGNQLIDTLEGLRGDLLVGQLAEGRLNQLMAVLSQAREASEPGLDALLDDIELRARVELAKRGLYPA
;
A
#
# COMPACT_ATOMS: atom_id res chain seq x y z
N MET A 1 -12.91 -22.12 11.13
CA MET A 1 -11.86 -23.15 11.15
C MET A 1 -10.60 -22.52 11.73
N ARG A 2 -10.08 -23.07 12.82
CA ARG A 2 -8.92 -22.57 13.56
C ARG A 2 -7.79 -23.58 13.36
N ILE A 3 -6.67 -23.16 12.77
CA ILE A 3 -5.52 -24.04 12.49
C ILE A 3 -4.41 -23.65 13.45
N GLU A 4 -4.12 -24.53 14.41
CA GLU A 4 -2.96 -24.42 15.29
C GLU A 4 -1.82 -25.24 14.69
N ASN A 5 -0.78 -24.57 14.20
CA ASN A 5 0.43 -25.23 13.68
C ASN A 5 1.52 -25.19 14.76
N GLY A 6 1.61 -26.27 15.54
CA GLY A 6 2.63 -26.47 16.57
C GLY A 6 3.57 -27.62 16.22
N ALA A 7 4.35 -27.50 15.15
CA ALA A 7 5.42 -28.46 14.87
C ALA A 7 6.70 -28.07 15.61
N ARG A 8 6.93 -28.70 16.78
CA ARG A 8 8.22 -28.67 17.48
C ARG A 8 9.14 -29.68 16.81
N VAL A 9 10.18 -29.22 16.13
CA VAL A 9 11.28 -30.07 15.64
C VAL A 9 12.13 -30.51 16.84
N GLY A 10 12.07 -31.80 17.18
CA GLY A 10 12.85 -32.40 18.25
C GLY A 10 14.27 -32.74 17.78
N ASN A 11 15.25 -32.38 18.62
CA ASN A 11 16.66 -32.74 18.46
C ASN A 11 16.85 -34.26 18.35
N VAL A 12 17.56 -34.72 17.33
CA VAL A 12 18.05 -36.11 17.26
C VAL A 12 19.25 -36.23 18.19
N ALA A 13 19.02 -36.82 19.37
CA ALA A 13 20.07 -37.20 20.31
C ALA A 13 20.92 -38.34 19.73
N GLY A 14 22.24 -38.17 19.81
CA GLY A 14 23.23 -39.13 19.34
C GLY A 14 23.11 -40.49 20.00
N ARG A 15 23.31 -41.55 19.22
CA ARG A 15 23.49 -42.91 19.71
C ARG A 15 24.98 -43.24 19.72
N SER A 16 25.55 -43.33 20.92
CA SER A 16 26.78 -44.06 21.18
C SER A 16 26.44 -45.44 21.76
N ALA A 17 26.98 -46.51 21.18
CA ALA A 17 27.32 -47.73 21.90
C ALA A 17 28.29 -48.58 21.05
N ALA A 18 29.55 -48.59 21.48
CA ALA A 18 30.51 -49.65 21.19
C ALA A 18 30.06 -50.96 21.89
N GLY A 19 30.40 -52.18 21.47
CA GLY A 19 31.30 -52.65 20.44
C GLY A 19 31.00 -54.11 20.08
N ARG A 20 31.52 -54.56 18.93
CA ARG A 20 31.55 -55.97 18.52
C ARG A 20 33.01 -56.39 18.41
N SER A 21 33.37 -57.48 19.08
CA SER A 21 34.74 -58.02 19.07
C SER A 21 34.98 -58.92 17.86
N SER A 22 36.17 -58.70 17.29
CA SER A 22 37.08 -59.63 16.60
C SER A 22 36.65 -60.26 15.26
N SER A 23 37.21 -59.74 14.16
CA SER A 23 38.20 -60.47 13.35
C SER A 23 38.54 -59.68 12.07
N GLY A 24 39.78 -59.18 11.97
CA GLY A 24 40.44 -58.88 10.70
C GLY A 24 40.49 -57.41 10.25
N ALA A 25 41.69 -57.01 9.82
CA ALA A 25 42.09 -55.74 9.18
C ALA A 25 42.44 -54.56 10.11
N VAL A 26 43.75 -54.32 10.24
CA VAL A 26 44.36 -53.10 10.77
C VAL A 26 44.26 -52.02 9.69
N PHE A 27 43.58 -50.92 9.99
CA PHE A 27 43.43 -49.77 9.10
C PHE A 27 44.36 -48.65 9.59
N GLU A 28 45.33 -48.24 8.78
CA GLU A 28 46.15 -47.05 9.04
C GLU A 28 45.45 -45.79 8.52
N ILE A 29 45.43 -44.73 9.33
CA ILE A 29 44.90 -43.41 8.96
C ILE A 29 46.08 -42.54 8.50
N GLY A 30 46.16 -42.33 7.18
CA GLY A 30 47.01 -41.28 6.61
C GLY A 30 46.48 -39.89 6.99
N GLN A 31 47.37 -39.03 7.48
CA GLN A 31 47.05 -37.63 7.82
C GLN A 31 46.67 -36.86 6.55
N GLY A 32 45.38 -36.60 6.37
CA GLY A 32 44.84 -35.64 5.41
C GLY A 32 44.75 -34.23 6.01
N PRO A 33 44.70 -33.17 5.19
CA PRO A 33 44.93 -31.80 5.60
C PRO A 33 43.89 -31.30 6.60
N GLN A 34 44.33 -30.38 7.47
CA GLN A 34 43.57 -29.85 8.60
C GLN A 34 42.17 -29.34 8.21
N ALA A 35 41.17 -29.70 8.99
CA ALA A 35 39.81 -29.23 8.82
C ALA A 35 39.73 -27.72 9.12
N GLN A 36 39.36 -26.94 8.10
CA GLN A 36 38.99 -25.53 8.27
C GLN A 36 37.75 -25.43 9.18
N GLU A 37 37.82 -24.64 10.25
CA GLU A 37 36.65 -24.33 11.08
C GLU A 37 35.55 -23.65 10.24
N ALA A 38 34.33 -24.17 10.36
CA ALA A 38 33.16 -23.60 9.71
C ALA A 38 32.83 -22.22 10.31
N ARG A 39 32.86 -21.18 9.48
CA ARG A 39 32.37 -19.84 9.85
C ARG A 39 30.88 -19.89 10.15
N ALA A 40 30.49 -19.35 11.30
CA ALA A 40 29.10 -19.21 11.69
C ALA A 40 28.31 -18.40 10.64
N THR A 41 27.21 -18.97 10.16
CA THR A 41 26.28 -18.31 9.24
C THR A 41 25.54 -17.21 9.98
N ALA A 42 25.65 -15.97 9.50
CA ALA A 42 24.89 -14.85 10.06
C ALA A 42 23.39 -15.13 9.95
N THR A 43 22.69 -15.13 11.07
CA THR A 43 21.23 -15.21 11.11
C THR A 43 20.63 -13.95 10.52
N ILE A 44 19.91 -14.07 9.40
CA ILE A 44 19.19 -12.97 8.78
C ILE A 44 18.12 -12.48 9.77
N ALA A 45 18.24 -11.23 10.20
CA ALA A 45 17.41 -10.65 11.25
C ALA A 45 15.93 -10.59 10.84
N ALA A 46 15.04 -11.16 11.65
CA ALA A 46 13.59 -11.11 11.47
C ALA A 46 12.98 -9.70 11.59
N ALA A 47 13.75 -8.69 12.03
CA ALA A 47 13.27 -7.33 12.23
C ALA A 47 12.85 -6.62 10.92
N THR A 48 13.48 -6.93 9.78
CA THR A 48 13.05 -6.40 8.48
C THR A 48 11.70 -6.95 8.01
N SER A 49 11.22 -8.07 8.58
CA SER A 49 9.96 -8.67 8.14
C SER A 49 8.71 -7.94 8.66
N LEU A 50 8.75 -7.38 9.88
CA LEU A 50 7.60 -6.72 10.47
C LEU A 50 7.41 -5.31 9.91
N ASP A 51 8.49 -4.54 9.77
CA ASP A 51 8.44 -3.23 9.13
C ASP A 51 8.03 -3.33 7.65
N ALA A 52 8.42 -4.40 6.95
CA ALA A 52 7.94 -4.68 5.59
C ALA A 52 6.45 -5.02 5.55
N LEU A 53 5.92 -5.73 6.55
CA LEU A 53 4.47 -6.04 6.65
C LEU A 53 3.65 -4.81 7.06
N LEU A 54 4.16 -3.97 7.96
CA LEU A 54 3.53 -2.70 8.34
C LEU A 54 3.56 -1.70 7.17
N ALA A 55 4.66 -1.64 6.42
CA ALA A 55 4.74 -0.83 5.20
C ALA A 55 3.74 -1.30 4.13
N LEU A 56 3.53 -2.62 3.99
CA LEU A 56 2.53 -3.17 3.08
C LEU A 56 1.08 -2.86 3.52
N GLN A 57 0.82 -2.76 4.83
CA GLN A 57 -0.48 -2.35 5.39
C GLN A 57 -0.70 -0.83 5.35
N ALA A 58 0.38 -0.04 5.32
CA ALA A 58 0.33 1.41 5.22
C ALA A 58 0.03 1.91 3.79
N VAL A 59 0.09 1.03 2.78
CA VAL A 59 -0.40 1.35 1.44
C VAL A 59 -1.93 1.46 1.51
N GLU A 60 -2.43 2.69 1.61
CA GLU A 60 -3.87 2.97 1.48
C GLU A 60 -4.44 2.23 0.25
N ASP A 61 -5.57 1.55 0.45
CA ASP A 61 -6.26 0.80 -0.60
C ASP A 61 -6.53 1.70 -1.83
N PRO A 62 -5.95 1.37 -3.01
CA PRO A 62 -6.18 2.11 -4.25
C PRO A 62 -7.65 2.31 -4.58
N LEU A 63 -8.52 1.38 -4.18
CA LEU A 63 -9.97 1.48 -4.37
C LEU A 63 -10.58 2.61 -3.53
N LEU A 64 -10.10 2.81 -2.31
CA LEU A 64 -10.56 3.90 -1.44
C LEU A 64 -10.12 5.25 -1.99
N LYS A 65 -8.89 5.38 -2.49
CA LYS A 65 -8.40 6.60 -3.16
C LYS A 65 -9.27 6.94 -4.37
N ARG A 66 -9.48 5.97 -5.27
CA ARG A 66 -10.35 6.13 -6.44
C ARG A 66 -11.76 6.56 -6.05
N LYS A 67 -12.34 5.94 -5.02
CA LYS A 67 -13.69 6.27 -4.53
C LYS A 67 -13.78 7.71 -4.01
N LYS A 68 -12.76 8.20 -3.28
CA LYS A 68 -12.68 9.60 -2.82
C LYS A 68 -12.68 10.57 -4.00
N ILE A 69 -11.88 10.29 -5.03
CA ILE A 69 -11.74 11.13 -6.23
C ILE A 69 -13.03 11.16 -7.06
N VAL A 70 -13.65 10.00 -7.30
CA VAL A 70 -14.94 9.93 -8.01
C VAL A 70 -16.03 10.68 -7.25
N ARG A 71 -16.08 10.54 -5.92
CA ARG A 71 -17.04 11.28 -5.09
C ARG A 71 -16.87 12.79 -5.23
N ARG A 72 -15.63 13.28 -5.22
CA ARG A 72 -15.33 14.71 -5.45
C ARG A 72 -15.81 15.17 -6.83
N GLY A 73 -15.52 14.40 -7.88
CA GLY A 73 -15.97 14.69 -9.25
C GLY A 73 -17.50 14.81 -9.34
N ASN A 74 -18.22 13.84 -8.76
CA ASN A 74 -19.68 13.90 -8.69
C ASN A 74 -20.18 15.13 -7.94
N GLN A 75 -19.55 15.47 -6.81
CA GLN A 75 -19.93 16.66 -6.04
C GLN A 75 -19.74 17.97 -6.84
N LEU A 76 -18.68 18.07 -7.67
CA LEU A 76 -18.51 19.20 -8.59
C LEU A 76 -19.59 19.23 -9.68
N ILE A 77 -19.94 18.07 -10.24
CA ILE A 77 -20.99 17.98 -11.27
C ILE A 77 -22.35 18.37 -10.68
N ASP A 78 -22.73 17.82 -9.52
CA ASP A 78 -24.01 18.08 -8.86
C ASP A 78 -24.15 19.59 -8.54
N THR A 79 -23.08 20.22 -8.08
CA THR A 79 -23.06 21.66 -7.79
C THR A 79 -23.12 22.51 -9.05
N LEU A 80 -22.48 22.11 -10.15
CA LEU A 80 -22.61 22.74 -11.47
C LEU A 80 -24.01 22.59 -12.07
N GLU A 81 -24.64 21.42 -11.91
CA GLU A 81 -25.99 21.17 -12.38
C GLU A 81 -27.01 21.99 -11.61
N GLY A 82 -26.86 22.04 -10.27
CA GLY A 82 -27.57 23.00 -9.46
C GLY A 82 -27.38 24.40 -10.03
N LEU A 83 -26.13 24.85 -10.19
CA LEU A 83 -25.83 26.21 -10.65
C LEU A 83 -26.53 26.54 -11.96
N ARG A 84 -26.59 25.58 -12.90
CA ARG A 84 -27.38 25.71 -14.13
C ARG A 84 -28.86 25.91 -13.83
N GLY A 85 -29.47 25.10 -12.95
CA GLY A 85 -30.87 25.26 -12.53
C GLY A 85 -31.19 26.65 -11.98
N ASP A 86 -30.34 27.17 -11.08
CA ASP A 86 -30.45 28.52 -10.53
C ASP A 86 -30.45 29.60 -11.62
N LEU A 87 -29.53 29.48 -12.58
CA LEU A 87 -29.43 30.40 -13.71
C LEU A 87 -30.67 30.35 -14.62
N LEU A 88 -31.26 29.17 -14.81
CA LEU A 88 -32.48 29.02 -15.63
C LEU A 88 -33.68 29.73 -14.99
N VAL A 89 -33.74 29.78 -13.65
CA VAL A 89 -34.78 30.49 -12.90
C VAL A 89 -34.41 31.97 -12.70
N GLY A 90 -33.18 32.37 -13.02
CA GLY A 90 -32.67 33.72 -12.82
C GLY A 90 -32.35 34.07 -11.37
N GLN A 91 -32.30 33.08 -10.48
CA GLN A 91 -31.97 33.25 -9.06
C GLN A 91 -30.71 32.47 -8.72
N LEU A 92 -29.61 33.19 -8.46
CA LEU A 92 -28.33 32.57 -8.16
C LEU A 92 -28.08 32.55 -6.64
N ALA A 93 -27.96 31.36 -6.06
CA ALA A 93 -27.61 31.23 -4.64
C ALA A 93 -26.09 31.40 -4.42
N GLU A 94 -25.69 32.41 -3.64
CA GLU A 94 -24.28 32.61 -3.23
C GLU A 94 -23.69 31.36 -2.56
N GLY A 95 -24.50 30.66 -1.77
CA GLY A 95 -24.10 29.41 -1.12
C GLY A 95 -23.61 28.34 -2.11
N ARG A 96 -24.12 28.33 -3.34
CA ARG A 96 -23.70 27.38 -4.38
C ARG A 96 -22.33 27.71 -4.94
N LEU A 97 -22.03 29.01 -5.13
CA LEU A 97 -20.70 29.46 -5.53
C LEU A 97 -19.68 29.14 -4.44
N ASN A 98 -20.03 29.40 -3.18
CA ASN A 98 -19.19 29.06 -2.03
C ASN A 98 -18.92 27.56 -1.93
N GLN A 99 -19.92 26.72 -2.18
CA GLN A 99 -19.74 25.27 -2.23
C GLN A 99 -18.78 24.85 -3.35
N LEU A 100 -18.90 25.45 -4.54
CA LEU A 100 -17.99 25.18 -5.66
C LEU A 100 -16.54 25.51 -5.31
N MET A 101 -16.31 26.69 -4.71
CA MET A 101 -14.98 27.10 -4.23
C MET A 101 -14.43 26.15 -3.16
N ALA A 102 -15.28 25.73 -2.21
CA ALA A 102 -14.88 24.84 -1.14
C ALA A 102 -14.50 23.44 -1.62
N VAL A 103 -15.09 22.95 -2.72
CA VAL A 103 -14.69 21.66 -3.31
C VAL A 103 -13.39 21.82 -4.10
N LEU A 104 -13.22 22.92 -4.84
CA LEU A 104 -11.99 23.20 -5.59
C LEU A 104 -10.77 23.38 -4.70
N SER A 105 -10.93 24.00 -3.51
CA SER A 105 -9.83 24.24 -2.57
C SER A 105 -9.35 22.99 -1.83
N GLN A 106 -10.08 21.87 -1.92
CA GLN A 106 -9.65 20.64 -1.29
C GLN A 106 -8.38 20.12 -1.96
N ALA A 107 -7.40 19.69 -1.16
CA ALA A 107 -6.22 19.01 -1.67
C ALA A 107 -6.62 17.71 -2.40
N ARG A 108 -5.90 17.41 -3.47
CA ARG A 108 -6.13 16.24 -4.31
C ARG A 108 -4.88 15.36 -4.33
N GLU A 109 -5.12 14.06 -4.24
CA GLU A 109 -4.11 13.03 -4.50
C GLU A 109 -4.12 12.65 -5.99
N ALA A 110 -2.95 12.29 -6.53
CA ALA A 110 -2.83 11.76 -7.89
C ALA A 110 -3.49 10.37 -8.00
N SER A 111 -4.01 10.06 -9.18
CA SER A 111 -4.70 8.81 -9.49
C SER A 111 -4.25 8.25 -10.84
N GLU A 112 -5.10 7.42 -11.45
CA GLU A 112 -4.95 6.95 -12.81
C GLU A 112 -5.09 8.12 -13.81
N PRO A 113 -4.21 8.23 -14.83
CA PRO A 113 -4.15 9.39 -15.73
C PRO A 113 -5.49 9.77 -16.40
N GLY A 114 -6.31 8.78 -16.76
CA GLY A 114 -7.60 9.03 -17.41
C GLY A 114 -8.66 9.61 -16.47
N LEU A 115 -8.68 9.17 -15.21
CA LEU A 115 -9.58 9.76 -14.20
C LEU A 115 -9.11 11.17 -13.83
N ASP A 116 -7.79 11.35 -13.79
CA ASP A 116 -7.19 12.62 -13.48
C ASP A 116 -7.49 13.69 -14.54
N ALA A 117 -7.35 13.35 -15.82
CA ALA A 117 -7.69 14.25 -16.93
C ALA A 117 -9.19 14.63 -16.94
N LEU A 118 -10.08 13.66 -16.70
CA LEU A 118 -11.52 13.93 -16.64
C LEU A 118 -11.87 14.87 -15.48
N LEU A 119 -11.22 14.70 -14.33
CA LEU A 119 -11.44 15.58 -13.18
C LEU A 119 -10.91 16.99 -13.48
N ASP A 120 -9.76 17.12 -14.15
CA ASP A 120 -9.22 18.42 -14.55
C ASP A 120 -10.18 19.17 -15.47
N ASP A 121 -10.85 18.49 -16.41
CA ASP A 121 -11.87 19.09 -17.27
C ASP A 121 -13.09 19.61 -16.48
N ILE A 122 -13.55 18.83 -15.49
CA ILE A 122 -14.65 19.22 -14.61
C ILE A 122 -14.25 20.45 -13.77
N GLU A 123 -13.05 20.44 -13.20
CA GLU A 123 -12.55 21.56 -12.40
C GLU A 123 -12.32 22.80 -13.24
N LEU A 124 -11.81 22.66 -14.48
CA LEU A 124 -11.69 23.77 -15.42
C LEU A 124 -13.06 24.40 -15.68
N ARG A 125 -14.09 23.58 -15.90
CA ARG A 125 -15.46 24.11 -16.06
C ARG A 125 -15.93 24.86 -14.81
N ALA A 126 -15.68 24.31 -13.62
CA ALA A 126 -16.02 24.96 -12.36
C ALA A 126 -15.30 26.31 -12.19
N ARG A 127 -14.00 26.38 -12.48
CA ARG A 127 -13.22 27.63 -12.46
C ARG A 127 -13.74 28.65 -13.47
N VAL A 128 -14.08 28.23 -14.69
CA VAL A 128 -14.67 29.11 -15.70
C VAL A 128 -16.02 29.66 -15.24
N GLU A 129 -16.86 28.83 -14.64
CA GLU A 129 -18.14 29.31 -14.09
C GLU A 129 -17.92 30.33 -12.95
N LEU A 130 -16.98 30.09 -12.05
CA LEU A 130 -16.62 31.08 -11.02
C LEU A 130 -16.07 32.38 -11.63
N ALA A 131 -15.20 32.26 -12.63
CA ALA A 131 -14.58 33.40 -13.30
C ALA A 131 -15.59 34.29 -14.03
N LYS A 132 -16.64 33.72 -14.64
CA LYS A 132 -17.76 34.48 -15.22
C LYS A 132 -18.47 35.38 -14.20
N ARG A 133 -18.29 35.10 -12.91
CA ARG A 133 -18.88 35.82 -11.78
C ARG A 133 -17.83 36.63 -10.99
N GLY A 134 -16.61 36.76 -11.52
CA GLY A 134 -15.52 37.50 -10.90
C GLY A 134 -14.80 36.79 -9.77
N LEU A 135 -15.02 35.48 -9.60
CA LEU A 135 -14.36 34.66 -8.57
C LEU A 135 -13.24 33.83 -9.20
N TYR A 136 -12.02 33.94 -8.65
CA TYR A 136 -10.82 33.30 -9.19
C TYR A 136 -10.13 32.47 -8.10
N PRO A 137 -10.59 31.24 -7.84
CA PRO A 137 -9.89 30.34 -6.93
C PRO A 137 -8.50 30.00 -7.49
N ALA A 138 -7.51 29.94 -6.58
CA ALA A 138 -6.14 29.54 -6.88
C ALA A 138 -6.03 28.06 -7.25
#